data_AF-A0A8T5TNS3-F1
#
_entry.id   AF-A0A8T5TNS3-F1
#
_cell.length_a   1.000
_cell.length_b   1.000
_cell.length_c   1.000
_cell.angle_alpha   90.00
_cell.angle_beta   90.00
_cell.angle_gamma   90.00
#
_symmetry.space_group_name_H-M   'P 1'
#
loop_
_entity.id
_entity.type
_entity.pdbx_description
1 polymer ?
#
loop_
_entity_poly.entity_id
_entity_poly.type
_entity_poly.pdbx_seq_one_letter_code
_entity_poly.pdbx_strand_id
1 'polypeptide(L)' 'MATNKKTLGITILLIGIMLLIIGVIGVNTSSAEFDIIFIVGFLSPGILFLVVGMILLALHLHNVT' A
#
# COMPACT_ATOMS: atom_id res chain seq x y z
N MET A 1 -26.78 4.76 -10.53
CA MET A 1 -25.42 5.33 -10.39
C MET A 1 -24.79 4.87 -9.06
N ALA A 2 -24.64 3.56 -8.87
CA ALA A 2 -23.99 2.94 -7.70
C ALA A 2 -22.63 2.31 -8.05
N THR A 3 -22.25 2.36 -9.33
CA THR A 3 -21.10 1.67 -9.91
C THR A 3 -19.78 2.36 -9.55
N ASN A 4 -19.75 3.69 -9.55
CA ASN A 4 -18.50 4.44 -9.40
C ASN A 4 -17.88 4.36 -8.00
N LYS A 5 -18.71 4.33 -6.94
CA LYS A 5 -18.22 4.20 -5.55
C LYS A 5 -17.63 2.81 -5.30
N LYS A 6 -18.28 1.75 -5.78
CA LYS A 6 -17.74 0.37 -5.69
C LYS A 6 -16.45 0.20 -6.49
N THR A 7 -16.39 0.75 -7.71
CA THR A 7 -15.17 0.69 -8.53
C THR A 7 -14.00 1.39 -7.87
N LEU A 8 -14.22 2.59 -7.29
CA LEU A 8 -13.18 3.34 -6.59
C LEU A 8 -12.58 2.58 -5.40
N GLY A 9 -13.42 1.96 -4.56
CA GLY A 9 -12.94 1.16 -3.42
C GLY A 9 -12.10 -0.05 -3.85
N ILE A 10 -12.50 -0.73 -4.94
CA ILE A 10 -11.75 -1.87 -5.51
C ILE A 10 -10.42 -1.41 -6.11
N THR A 11 -10.38 -0.26 -6.78
CA THR A 11 -9.14 0.32 -7.33
C THR A 11 -8.14 0.66 -6.23
N ILE A 12 -8.59 1.27 -5.13
CA ILE A 12 -7.73 1.59 -3.98
C ILE A 12 -7.14 0.31 -3.36
N LEU A 13 -7.96 -0.75 -3.22
CA LEU A 13 -7.52 -2.04 -2.71
C LEU A 13 -6.42 -2.67 -3.59
N LEU A 14 -6.61 -2.66 -4.91
CA LEU A 14 -5.63 -3.21 -5.86
C LEU A 14 -4.29 -2.47 -5.81
N ILE A 15 -4.32 -1.13 -5.72
CA ILE A 15 -3.11 -0.31 -5.61
C ILE A 15 -2.35 -0.63 -4.32
N GLY A 16 -3.07 -0.76 -3.18
CA GLY A 16 -2.45 -1.13 -1.90
C GLY A 16 -1.74 -2.49 -1.95
N ILE A 17 -2.36 -3.49 -2.59
CA ILE A 17 -1.77 -4.84 -2.73
C ILE A 17 -0.52 -4.82 -3.62
N MET A 18 -0.56 -4.08 -4.74
CA MET A 18 0.60 -3.95 -5.64
C MET A 18 1.82 -3.33 -4.93
N LEU A 19 1.60 -2.27 -4.15
CA LEU A 19 2.66 -1.61 -3.40
C LEU A 19 3.28 -2.53 -2.33
N LEU A 20 2.47 -3.36 -1.69
CA LEU A 20 2.93 -4.34 -0.71
C LEU A 20 3.79 -5.43 -1.36
N ILE A 21 3.40 -5.93 -2.54
CA ILE A 21 4.16 -6.93 -3.30
C ILE A 21 5.53 -6.37 -3.74
N ILE A 22 5.57 -5.15 -4.27
CA ILE A 22 6.83 -4.48 -4.65
C ILE A 22 7.72 -4.34 -3.42
N GLY A 23 7.12 -4.01 -2.27
CA GLY A 23 7.79 -3.95 -0.99
C GLY A 23 8.51 -5.24 -0.61
N VAL A 24 7.78 -6.36 -0.69
CA VAL A 24 8.28 -7.69 -0.34
C VAL A 24 9.35 -8.19 -1.32
N ILE A 25 9.17 -7.98 -2.63
CA ILE A 25 10.16 -8.41 -3.64
C ILE A 25 11.47 -7.67 -3.45
N GLY A 26 11.42 -6.34 -3.24
CA GLY A 26 12.63 -5.53 -3.05
C GLY A 26 13.49 -6.01 -1.88
N VAL A 27 12.87 -6.35 -0.74
CA VAL A 27 13.56 -6.84 0.46
C VAL A 27 14.21 -8.21 0.23
N ASN A 28 13.58 -9.11 -0.53
CA ASN A 28 14.10 -10.47 -0.73
C ASN A 28 15.21 -10.59 -1.80
N THR A 29 15.45 -9.53 -2.59
CA THR A 29 16.51 -9.51 -3.62
C THR A 29 17.81 -8.81 -3.17
N SER A 30 17.81 -8.26 -1.96
CA SER A 30 18.93 -7.54 -1.37
C SER A 30 19.96 -8.53 -0.77
N SER A 31 21.25 -8.16 -0.76
CA SER A 31 22.28 -8.94 -0.06
C SER A 31 22.31 -8.55 1.42
N ALA A 32 22.74 -9.47 2.30
CA ALA A 32 22.63 -9.37 3.76
C ALA A 32 23.19 -8.08 4.41
N GLU A 33 24.14 -7.38 3.78
CA GLU A 33 24.68 -6.10 4.26
C GLU A 33 23.82 -4.90 3.87
N PHE A 34 23.08 -5.01 2.76
CA PHE A 34 22.09 -4.03 2.34
C PHE A 34 20.74 -4.28 3.00
N ASP A 35 20.46 -5.48 3.52
CA ASP A 35 19.18 -5.84 4.12
C ASP A 35 18.75 -4.90 5.25
N ILE A 36 19.64 -4.38 6.10
CA ILE A 36 19.23 -3.46 7.18
C ILE A 36 18.84 -2.08 6.61
N ILE A 37 19.61 -1.57 5.64
CA ILE A 37 19.34 -0.28 4.98
C ILE A 37 18.10 -0.40 4.09
N PHE A 38 17.92 -1.55 3.43
CA PHE A 38 16.75 -1.86 2.64
C PHE A 38 15.53 -2.08 3.53
N ILE A 39 15.61 -2.84 4.64
CA ILE A 39 14.51 -3.02 5.60
C ILE A 39 14.09 -1.66 6.16
N VAL A 40 15.00 -0.80 6.61
CA VAL A 40 14.63 0.54 7.12
C VAL A 40 14.12 1.45 5.98
N GLY A 41 14.74 1.38 4.80
CA GLY A 41 14.39 2.16 3.61
C GLY A 41 13.18 1.66 2.81
N PHE A 42 12.69 0.44 3.03
CA PHE A 42 11.50 -0.17 2.42
C PHE A 42 10.36 -0.35 3.44
N LEU A 43 10.64 -0.58 4.74
CA LEU A 43 9.59 -0.44 5.77
C LEU A 43 9.06 0.99 5.77
N SER A 44 9.92 2.00 5.61
CA SER A 44 9.45 3.40 5.68
C SER A 44 8.48 3.76 4.54
N PRO A 45 8.72 3.44 3.24
CA PRO A 45 7.73 3.60 2.19
C PRO A 45 6.58 2.59 2.28
N GLY A 46 6.82 1.33 2.67
CA GLY A 46 5.77 0.32 2.78
C GLY A 46 4.72 0.66 3.85
N ILE A 47 5.17 1.12 5.02
CA ILE A 47 4.32 1.66 6.08
C ILE A 47 3.64 2.95 5.61
N LEU A 48 4.36 3.83 4.90
CA LEU A 48 3.77 5.06 4.34
C LEU A 48 2.64 4.74 3.35
N PHE A 49 2.83 3.77 2.44
CA PHE A 49 1.82 3.32 1.49
C PHE A 49 0.64 2.64 2.19
N LEU A 50 0.89 1.86 3.24
CA LEU A 50 -0.15 1.27 4.08
C LEU A 50 -1.00 2.35 4.76
N VAL A 51 -0.34 3.35 5.37
CA VAL A 51 -1.00 4.47 6.05
C VAL A 51 -1.83 5.29 5.05
N VAL A 52 -1.26 5.64 3.89
CA VAL A 52 -1.99 6.36 2.83
C VAL A 52 -3.17 5.53 2.33
N GLY A 53 -2.99 4.22 2.12
CA GLY A 53 -4.06 3.30 1.72
C GLY A 53 -5.21 3.24 2.74
N MET A 54 -4.89 3.16 4.04
CA MET A 54 -5.88 3.15 5.13
C MET A 54 -6.60 4.50 5.26
N ILE A 55 -5.91 5.62 5.06
CA ILE A 55 -6.51 6.96 5.04
C ILE A 55 -7.47 7.08 3.85
N LEU A 56 -7.05 6.70 2.65
CA LEU A 56 -7.90 6.73 1.45
C LEU A 56 -9.12 5.81 1.59
N LEU A 57 -8.94 4.63 2.19
CA LEU A 57 -10.03 3.71 2.48
C LEU A 57 -10.99 4.29 3.54
N ALA A 58 -10.48 4.87 4.63
CA ALA A 58 -11.30 5.48 5.68
C ALA A 58 -12.08 6.70 5.15
N LEU A 59 -11.44 7.57 4.37
CA LEU A 59 -12.08 8.69 3.69
C LEU A 59 -13.15 8.20 2.70
N HIS A 60 -12.87 7.10 1.99
CA HIS A 60 -13.85 6.49 1.11
C HIS A 60 -15.07 5.97 1.88
N LEU A 61 -14.86 5.25 2.98
CA LEU A 61 -15.94 4.72 3.83
C LEU A 61 -16.75 5.83 4.51
N HIS A 62 -16.10 6.90 5.00
CA HIS A 62 -16.74 8.09 5.55
C HIS A 62 -17.57 8.86 4.51
N ASN A 63 -17.13 8.88 3.24
CA ASN A 63 -17.87 9.53 2.15
C ASN A 63 -18.97 8.62 1.53
N VAL A 64 -19.16 7.42 2.07
CA VAL A 64 -20.19 6.45 1.64
C VAL A 64 -21.29 6.30 2.70
N THR A 65 -20.98 6.44 3.98
CA THR A 65 -21.95 6.67 5.08
C THR A 65 -22.58 8.05 4.99
#